data_AF-A0A820LE24-F1
#
_entry.id   AF-A0A820LE24-F1
#
_cell.length_a   1.000
_cell.length_b   1.000
_cell.length_c   1.000
_cell.angle_alpha   90.00
_cell.angle_beta   90.00
_cell.angle_gamma   90.00
#
_symmetry.space_group_name_H-M   'P 1'
#
loop_
_entity.id
_entity.type
_entity.pdbx_description
1 polymer ?
#
loop_
_entity_poly.entity_id
_entity_poly.type
_entity_poly.pdbx_seq_one_letter_code
_entity_poly.pdbx_strand_id
1 'polypeptide(L)'
;TLAGITNCLGTIPDFVGPYVVGAITNNNQTIEAWGLIFNISACIDAFGCVAYCILFNGGEQPWNRTTEARQRNDSIAAIDP
;
A
#
# COMPACT_ATOMS: atom_id res chain seq x y z
N THR A 1 13.54 -0.80 1.99
CA THR A 1 13.10 0.33 1.15
C THR A 1 11.59 0.31 0.89
N LEU A 2 11.01 -0.80 0.40
CA LEU A 2 9.55 -0.92 0.20
C LEU A 2 8.72 -0.61 1.45
N ALA A 3 9.03 -1.27 2.57
CA ALA A 3 8.36 -0.99 3.85
C ALA A 3 8.50 0.48 4.31
N GLY A 4 9.63 1.13 4.01
CA GLY A 4 9.84 2.55 4.31
C GLY A 4 8.93 3.46 3.48
N ILE A 5 8.81 3.19 2.18
CA ILE A 5 7.92 3.94 1.27
C ILE A 5 6.46 3.75 1.68
N THR A 6 6.04 2.53 2.00
CA THR A 6 4.67 2.25 2.47
C THR A 6 4.36 2.98 3.78
N ASN A 7 5.31 3.02 4.73
CA ASN A 7 5.13 3.77 5.98
C ASN A 7 5.03 5.29 5.73
N CYS A 8 5.81 5.86 4.81
CA CYS A 8 5.70 7.27 4.44
C CYS A 8 4.38 7.61 3.74
N LEU A 9 3.86 6.71 2.90
CA LEU A 9 2.55 6.91 2.27
C LEU A 9 1.41 6.73 3.26
N GLY A 10 1.57 5.89 4.28
CA GLY A 10 0.59 5.70 5.35
C GLY A 10 0.46 6.91 6.27
N THR A 11 1.56 7.64 6.53
CA THR A 11 1.51 8.81 7.43
C THR A 11 0.77 10.02 6.85
N ILE A 12 0.62 10.12 5.52
CA ILE A 12 -0.10 11.23 4.87
C ILE A 12 -1.60 11.23 5.23
N PRO A 13 -2.36 10.15 4.97
CA PRO A 13 -3.77 10.09 5.37
C PRO A 13 -3.94 10.14 6.89
N ASP A 14 -3.00 9.60 7.68
CA ASP A 14 -3.01 9.73 9.14
C ASP A 14 -2.93 11.19 9.61
N PHE A 15 -2.18 12.04 8.90
CA PHE A 15 -2.13 13.47 9.19
C PHE A 15 -3.39 14.21 8.70
N VAL A 16 -3.94 13.80 7.55
CA VAL A 16 -5.11 14.45 6.93
C VAL A 16 -6.41 14.07 7.65
N GLY A 17 -6.49 12.88 8.25
CA GLY A 17 -7.69 12.39 8.95
C GLY A 17 -8.21 13.35 10.02
N PRO A 18 -7.39 13.78 11.00
CA PRO A 18 -7.81 14.75 12.02
C PRO A 18 -8.25 16.09 11.44
N TYR A 19 -7.65 16.54 10.34
CA TYR A 19 -8.04 17.77 9.67
C TYR A 19 -9.45 17.67 9.05
N VAL A 20 -9.75 16.56 8.36
CA VAL A 20 -11.07 16.30 7.78
C VAL A 20 -12.15 16.14 8.86
N VAL A 21 -11.84 15.38 9.93
CA VAL A 21 -12.74 15.22 11.08
C VAL A 21 -13.01 16.57 11.75
N GLY A 22 -11.96 17.38 11.94
CA GLY A 22 -12.07 18.73 12.49
C GLY A 22 -12.96 19.62 11.62
N ALA A 23 -12.79 19.60 10.30
CA ALA A 23 -13.61 20.39 9.38
C ALA A 23 -15.11 19.99 9.42
N ILE A 24 -15.41 18.69 9.54
CA ILE A 24 -16.79 18.19 9.53
C ILE A 24 -17.49 18.39 10.89
N THR A 25 -16.75 18.28 11.99
CA THR A 25 -17.31 18.37 13.36
C THR A 25 -17.26 19.78 13.96
N ASN A 26 -16.62 20.76 13.30
CA ASN A 26 -16.51 22.11 13.82
C ASN A 26 -17.91 22.73 14.00
N ASN A 27 -18.29 23.04 15.25
CA ASN A 27 -19.62 23.49 15.68
C ASN A 27 -20.80 22.48 15.56
N ASN A 28 -20.58 21.23 15.13
CA ASN A 28 -21.65 20.23 15.00
C ASN A 28 -21.17 18.82 15.37
N GLN A 29 -20.97 18.56 16.66
CA GLN A 29 -20.55 17.25 17.17
C GLN A 29 -21.75 16.29 17.38
N THR A 30 -22.59 16.16 16.35
CA THR A 30 -23.77 15.29 16.38
C THR A 30 -23.46 13.90 15.84
N ILE A 31 -24.26 12.91 16.22
CA ILE A 31 -24.15 11.52 15.72
C ILE A 31 -24.23 11.48 14.18
N GLU A 32 -25.02 12.37 13.58
CA GLU A 32 -25.17 12.48 12.13
C GLU A 32 -23.86 12.92 11.43
N ALA A 33 -23.12 13.88 12.00
CA ALA A 33 -21.82 14.30 11.49
C ALA A 33 -20.77 13.17 11.54
N TRP A 34 -20.79 12.35 12.60
CA TRP A 34 -19.94 11.16 12.69
C TRP A 34 -20.32 10.08 11.69
N GLY A 35 -21.62 9.90 11.42
CA GLY A 35 -22.10 8.99 10.37
C GLY A 35 -21.56 9.37 8.98
N LEU A 36 -21.51 10.67 8.68
CA LEU A 36 -20.91 11.17 7.43
C LEU A 36 -19.42 10.84 7.34
N ILE A 37 -18.66 11.01 8.42
CA ILE A 37 -17.23 10.69 8.48
C ILE A 37 -17.00 9.20 8.20
N PHE A 38 -17.75 8.32 8.89
CA PHE A 38 -17.62 6.88 8.68
C PHE A 38 -18.01 6.46 7.26
N ASN A 39 -19.03 7.09 6.68
CA ASN A 39 -19.43 6.84 5.30
C ASN A 39 -18.31 7.25 4.31
N ILE A 40 -17.66 8.39 4.52
CA ILE A 40 -16.53 8.83 3.70
C ILE A 40 -15.34 7.86 3.83
N SER A 41 -14.99 7.46 5.06
CA SER A 41 -13.91 6.48 5.29
C SER A 41 -14.22 5.15 4.59
N ALA A 42 -15.45 4.65 4.70
CA ALA A 42 -15.88 3.42 4.04
C ALA A 42 -15.77 3.52 2.50
N CYS A 43 -16.10 4.67 1.91
CA CYS A 43 -15.92 4.89 0.47
C CYS A 43 -14.44 4.87 0.05
N ILE A 44 -13.56 5.48 0.85
CA ILE A 44 -12.11 5.51 0.58
C ILE A 44 -11.52 4.09 0.67
N ASP A 45 -11.87 3.34 1.73
CA ASP A 45 -11.41 1.97 1.91
C ASP A 45 -11.93 1.05 0.80
N ALA A 46 -13.20 1.19 0.41
CA ALA A 46 -13.78 0.42 -0.69
C ALA A 46 -13.07 0.73 -2.02
N PHE A 47 -12.78 2.00 -2.31
CA PHE A 47 -12.03 2.38 -3.51
C PHE A 47 -10.61 1.81 -3.50
N GLY A 48 -9.90 1.90 -2.37
CA GLY A 48 -8.58 1.30 -2.20
C GLY A 48 -8.59 -0.22 -2.39
N CYS A 49 -9.60 -0.89 -1.84
CA CYS A 49 -9.81 -2.32 -2.00
C CYS A 49 -10.02 -2.70 -3.47
N VAL A 50 -10.91 -1.99 -4.19
CA VAL A 50 -11.16 -2.25 -5.62
C VAL A 50 -9.91 -2.00 -6.45
N ALA A 51 -9.21 -0.89 -6.22
CA ALA A 51 -7.95 -0.59 -6.91
C ALA A 51 -6.90 -1.67 -6.65
N TYR A 52 -6.77 -2.13 -5.41
CA TYR A 52 -5.89 -3.23 -5.05
C TYR A 52 -6.30 -4.53 -5.77
N CYS A 53 -7.57 -4.91 -5.77
CA CYS A 53 -8.03 -6.12 -6.44
C CYS A 53 -7.76 -6.11 -7.95
N ILE A 54 -7.84 -4.96 -8.61
CA ILE A 54 -7.57 -4.83 -10.05
C ILE A 54 -6.07 -4.85 -10.35
N LEU A 55 -5.27 -4.17 -9.54
CA LEU A 55 -3.85 -3.93 -9.81
C LEU A 55 -2.89 -4.94 -9.17
N PHE A 56 -3.35 -5.68 -8.16
CA PHE A 56 -2.52 -6.64 -7.44
C PHE A 56 -2.18 -7.84 -8.32
N ASN A 57 -0.90 -8.18 -8.37
CA ASN A 57 -0.40 -9.38 -9.02
C ASN A 57 0.43 -10.18 -8.02
N GLY A 58 -0.05 -11.37 -7.66
CA GLY A 58 0.59 -12.27 -6.70
C GLY A 58 1.73 -13.14 -7.26
N GLY A 59 2.12 -12.93 -8.52
CA GLY A 59 3.23 -13.67 -9.14
C GLY A 59 4.59 -13.32 -8.52
N GLU A 60 5.53 -14.26 -8.62
CA GLU A 60 6.93 -14.00 -8.28
C GLU A 60 7.44 -12.83 -9.11
N GLN A 61 7.93 -11.81 -8.41
CA GLN A 61 8.36 -10.59 -9.07
C GLN A 61 9.67 -10.83 -9.83
N PRO A 62 9.85 -10.31 -11.07
CA PRO A 62 10.97 -10.67 -11.94
C PRO A 62 12.36 -10.41 -11.35
N TRP A 63 12.47 -9.42 -10.46
CA TRP A 63 13.72 -9.10 -9.76
C TRP A 63 14.13 -10.12 -8.69
N ASN A 64 13.24 -11.07 -8.33
CA ASN A 64 13.52 -12.12 -7.36
C ASN A 64 14.34 -13.29 -7.95
N ARG A 65 14.51 -13.35 -9.27
CA ARG A 65 15.29 -14.40 -9.96
C ARG A 65 16.79 -14.07 -9.97
N THR A 66 17.46 -14.18 -8.84
CA THR A 66 18.93 -14.00 -8.75
C THR A 66 19.73 -15.30 -8.96
N THR A 67 19.07 -16.46 -8.92
CA THR A 67 19.76 -17.76 -8.75
C THR A 67 20.06 -18.49 -10.06
N GLU A 68 19.20 -18.38 -11.08
CA GLU A 68 19.42 -19.08 -12.37
C GLU A 68 20.63 -18.52 -13.15
N ALA A 69 20.93 -17.23 -12.98
CA ALA A 69 22.11 -16.60 -13.55
C ALA A 69 23.40 -16.99 -12.84
N ARG A 70 23.36 -17.23 -11.52
CA ARG A 70 24.55 -17.62 -10.75
C ARG A 70 24.90 -19.10 -10.91
N GLN A 71 23.91 -19.99 -10.87
CA GLN A 71 24.12 -21.43 -11.08
C GLN A 71 24.65 -21.74 -12.48
N ARG A 72 24.19 -21.04 -13.52
CA ARG A 72 24.73 -21.19 -14.88
C ARG A 72 26.20 -20.79 -14.95
N ASN A 73 26.58 -19.69 -14.30
CA ASN A 73 27.96 -19.19 -14.31
C ASN A 73 28.91 -20.09 -13.52
N ASP A 74 28.46 -20.62 -12.39
CA ASP A 74 29.24 -21.58 -11.58
C ASP A 74 29.38 -22.94 -12.30
N SER A 75 28.35 -23.36 -13.06
CA SER A 75 28.42 -24.57 -13.90
C SER A 75 29.39 -24.43 -15.06
N ILE A 76 29.48 -23.23 -15.67
CA ILE A 76 30.42 -22.92 -16.74
C ILE A 76 31.85 -22.80 -16.17
N ALA A 77 32.00 -22.20 -14.99
CA ALA A 77 33.29 -22.08 -14.31
C ALA A 77 33.84 -23.43 -13.81
N ALA A 78 32.97 -24.41 -13.51
CA ALA A 78 33.39 -25.77 -13.14
C ALA A 78 33.78 -26.66 -14.33
N ILE A 79 33.57 -26.18 -15.57
CA ILE A 79 33.92 -26.90 -16.82
C ILE A 79 35.28 -26.41 -17.37
N ASP A 80 35.79 -25.26 -16.90
CA ASP A 80 37.14 -24.77 -17.23
C ASP A 80 38.15 -25.33 -16.19
N PRO A 81 39.19 -26.08 -16.59
CA PRO A 81 40.12 -26.77 -15.69
C PRO A 81 41.10 -25.86 -14.93
#